data_AF-A0A419JUA4-F1
#
_entry.id   AF-A0A419JUA4-F1
#
_cell.length_a   1.000
_cell.length_b   1.000
_cell.length_c   1.000
_cell.angle_alpha   90.00
_cell.angle_beta   90.00
_cell.angle_gamma   90.00
#
_symmetry.space_group_name_H-M   'P 1'
#
loop_
_entity.id
_entity.type
_entity.pdbx_description
1 polymer ?
#
loop_
_entity_poly.entity_id
_entity_poly.type
_entity_poly.pdbx_seq_one_letter_code
_entity_poly.pdbx_strand_id
1 'polypeptide(L)'
;MYQRHGVDLLQGEEVDLVAKPHPFSFLRYHAFAGYLIAVSAFLAWFHSYIRSDKPVLSALSFLNIIFGRFGIETSDAILLILFWIVLLLSGFAIGTLWVTKMPLIYMVLVGALGTFLEVYLLAPYNLVLDLVPKPTVKLLLLSAAAVAAMVLTEVYRRSHTYIITNYRIITKKGFIRKEERELMYDKITDVYVNQGILGRLFNFGTLIPISASGFGLGEDSAQAFAAAALPLKGATVGGGFAGGKSTQRPRAATYFSLYGIPDPRNVRIIIGNRQLETKEAPILRRIEDLLEKEKNRDSAR
;
A
#
# COMPACT_ATOMS: atom_id res chain seq x y z
N MET A 1 23.12 15.74 -23.85
CA MET A 1 22.20 15.34 -22.77
C MET A 1 22.87 15.64 -21.44
N TYR A 2 22.27 16.49 -20.61
CA TYR A 2 22.77 16.80 -19.27
C TYR A 2 22.08 15.88 -18.27
N GLN A 3 22.79 14.88 -17.75
CA GLN A 3 22.25 14.02 -16.69
C GLN A 3 22.46 14.71 -15.34
N ARG A 4 21.37 15.12 -14.70
CA ARG A 4 21.35 15.58 -13.31
C ARG A 4 20.32 14.74 -12.56
N HIS A 5 20.71 14.18 -11.42
CA HIS A 5 19.82 13.37 -10.56
C HIS A 5 19.22 12.11 -11.22
N GLY A 6 19.89 11.53 -12.23
CA GLY A 6 19.46 10.28 -12.87
C GLY A 6 18.27 10.42 -13.82
N VAL A 7 18.12 11.60 -14.43
CA VAL A 7 17.09 11.92 -15.44
C VAL A 7 17.74 12.58 -16.64
N ASP A 8 17.21 12.29 -17.83
CA ASP A 8 17.57 12.99 -19.04
C ASP A 8 16.71 14.26 -19.14
N LEU A 9 17.35 15.41 -18.93
CA LEU A 9 16.70 16.72 -18.98
C LEU A 9 16.59 17.22 -20.42
N LEU A 10 15.45 17.86 -20.73
CA LEU A 10 15.23 18.61 -21.96
C LEU A 10 16.14 19.85 -22.00
N GLN A 11 16.27 20.46 -23.18
CA GLN A 11 17.10 21.66 -23.34
C GLN A 11 16.51 22.83 -22.54
N GLY A 12 17.30 23.42 -21.64
CA GLY A 12 16.86 24.47 -20.74
C GLY A 12 15.95 23.99 -19.60
N GLU A 13 15.83 22.67 -19.39
CA GLU A 13 15.08 22.12 -18.27
C GLU A 13 15.94 22.15 -16.99
N GLU A 14 15.41 22.76 -15.94
CA GLU A 14 16.02 22.86 -14.63
C GLU A 14 15.18 22.11 -13.60
N VAL A 15 15.85 21.51 -12.61
CA VAL A 15 15.19 20.75 -11.54
C VAL A 15 14.90 21.67 -10.37
N ASP A 16 13.62 21.84 -10.04
CA ASP A 16 13.17 22.65 -8.91
C ASP A 16 13.24 21.87 -7.60
N LEU A 17 12.79 20.61 -7.62
CA LEU A 17 12.70 19.78 -6.43
C LEU A 17 12.87 18.30 -6.77
N VAL A 18 13.64 17.60 -5.96
CA VAL A 18 13.69 16.13 -5.92
C VAL A 18 13.17 15.67 -4.57
N ALA A 19 12.13 14.84 -4.58
CA ALA A 19 11.49 14.34 -3.38
C ALA A 19 11.31 12.81 -3.42
N LYS A 20 11.22 12.21 -2.24
CA LYS A 20 10.94 10.78 -2.04
C LYS A 20 9.80 10.63 -1.03
N PRO A 21 9.04 9.52 -1.07
CA PRO A 21 7.95 9.33 -0.11
C PRO A 21 8.46 9.29 1.33
N HIS A 22 7.76 9.95 2.24
CA HIS A 22 8.01 9.91 3.67
C HIS A 22 7.78 8.49 4.24
N PRO A 23 8.62 7.96 5.16
CA PRO A 23 8.43 6.64 5.77
C PRO A 23 7.03 6.40 6.33
N PHE A 24 6.48 7.36 7.09
CA PHE A 24 5.13 7.26 7.66
C PHE A 24 3.98 7.21 6.64
N SER A 25 4.22 7.54 5.37
CA SER A 25 3.19 7.35 4.34
C SER A 25 2.88 5.87 4.09
N PHE A 26 3.84 4.97 4.37
CA PHE A 26 3.68 3.52 4.26
C PHE A 26 3.33 2.85 5.59
N LEU A 27 3.03 3.62 6.64
CA LEU A 27 2.79 3.10 8.00
C LEU A 27 1.74 1.99 8.04
N ARG A 28 0.69 2.07 7.21
CA ARG A 28 -0.34 1.02 7.12
C ARG A 28 0.25 -0.37 6.87
N TYR A 29 1.26 -0.49 6.00
CA TYR A 29 1.91 -1.76 5.67
C TYR A 29 2.80 -2.25 6.80
N HIS A 30 3.53 -1.32 7.45
CA HIS A 30 4.31 -1.65 8.64
C HIS A 30 3.42 -2.07 9.82
N ALA A 31 2.27 -1.42 10.02
CA ALA A 31 1.29 -1.78 11.03
C ALA A 31 0.69 -3.16 10.75
N PHE A 32 0.39 -3.48 9.49
CA PHE A 32 -0.06 -4.80 9.09
C PHE A 32 0.98 -5.89 9.39
N ALA A 33 2.25 -5.65 9.05
CA ALA A 33 3.32 -6.61 9.38
C ALA A 33 3.53 -6.74 10.90
N GLY A 34 3.51 -5.62 11.64
CA GLY A 34 3.57 -5.63 13.10
C GLY A 34 2.42 -6.41 13.73
N TYR A 35 1.22 -6.30 13.17
CA TYR A 35 0.06 -7.10 13.57
C TYR A 35 0.30 -8.60 13.39
N LEU A 36 0.85 -9.05 12.25
CA LEU A 36 1.15 -10.46 12.03
C LEU A 36 2.19 -11.02 13.02
N ILE A 37 3.19 -10.21 13.36
CA ILE A 37 4.19 -10.56 14.39
C ILE A 37 3.50 -10.69 15.75
N ALA A 38 2.63 -9.75 16.11
CA ALA A 38 1.88 -9.79 17.36
C ALA A 38 0.96 -11.01 17.45
N VAL A 39 0.26 -11.36 16.36
CA VAL A 39 -0.57 -12.57 16.29
C VAL A 39 0.28 -13.82 16.46
N SER A 40 1.42 -13.91 15.76
CA SER A 40 2.33 -15.04 15.88
C SER A 40 2.83 -15.21 17.31
N ALA A 41 3.28 -14.13 17.95
CA ALA A 41 3.74 -14.13 19.34
C ALA A 41 2.62 -14.50 20.33
N PHE A 42 1.42 -13.96 20.13
CA PHE A 42 0.25 -14.27 20.96
C PHE A 42 -0.13 -15.74 20.86
N LEU A 43 -0.17 -16.32 19.65
CA LEU A 43 -0.50 -17.73 19.45
C LEU A 43 0.58 -18.66 20.01
N ALA A 44 1.85 -18.28 19.91
CA ALA A 44 2.95 -19.02 20.52
C ALA A 44 2.85 -19.05 22.04
N TRP A 45 2.58 -17.88 22.65
CA TRP A 45 2.33 -17.77 24.09
C TRP A 45 1.12 -18.60 24.52
N PHE A 46 0.01 -18.52 23.76
CA PHE A 46 -1.21 -19.25 24.04
C PHE A 46 -1.04 -20.78 23.92
N HIS A 47 -0.25 -21.25 22.96
CA HIS A 47 0.10 -22.68 22.85
C HIS A 47 0.88 -23.17 24.06
N SER A 48 1.87 -22.39 24.53
CA SER A 48 2.62 -22.71 25.76
C SER A 48 1.71 -22.77 26.99
N TYR A 49 0.70 -21.88 27.06
CA TYR A 49 -0.29 -21.87 28.12
C TYR A 49 -1.18 -23.13 28.09
N ILE A 50 -1.75 -23.47 26.94
CA ILE A 50 -2.59 -24.68 26.78
C ILE A 50 -1.85 -25.96 27.10
N ARG A 51 -0.57 -26.06 26.71
CA ARG A 51 0.24 -27.26 26.99
C ARG A 51 0.41 -27.51 28.49
N SER A 52 0.34 -26.46 29.30
CA SER A 52 0.46 -26.52 30.76
C SER A 52 -0.89 -26.87 31.42
N ASP A 53 -2.01 -26.48 30.81
CA ASP A 53 -3.36 -26.66 31.34
C ASP A 53 -4.03 -27.97 30.88
N LYS A 54 -3.87 -29.02 31.69
CA LYS A 54 -4.51 -30.33 31.52
C LYS A 54 -6.05 -30.35 31.39
N PRO A 55 -6.85 -29.49 32.07
CA PRO A 55 -8.31 -29.58 31.96
C PRO A 55 -8.81 -29.18 30.57
N VAL A 56 -8.21 -28.18 29.92
CA VAL A 56 -8.60 -27.73 28.58
C VAL A 56 -8.33 -28.81 27.53
N LEU A 57 -7.18 -29.48 27.62
CA LEU A 57 -6.82 -30.61 26.76
C LEU A 57 -7.81 -31.77 26.89
N SER A 58 -8.27 -32.06 28.11
CA SER A 58 -9.23 -33.13 28.35
C SER A 58 -10.61 -32.84 27.74
N ALA A 59 -11.07 -31.58 27.82
CA ALA A 59 -12.35 -31.14 27.26
C ALA A 59 -12.39 -31.22 25.72
N LEU A 60 -11.23 -31.04 25.07
CA LEU A 60 -11.09 -31.06 23.61
C LEU A 60 -10.46 -32.36 23.09
N SER A 61 -10.42 -33.41 23.90
CA SER A 61 -9.85 -34.72 23.56
C SER A 61 -10.49 -35.38 22.33
N PHE A 62 -11.75 -35.01 22.01
CA PHE A 62 -12.41 -35.46 20.77
C PHE A 62 -11.65 -35.08 19.50
N LEU A 63 -10.84 -34.00 19.54
CA LEU A 63 -9.98 -33.61 18.41
C LEU A 63 -8.95 -34.70 18.09
N ASN A 64 -8.52 -35.49 19.07
CA ASN A 64 -7.59 -36.59 18.85
C ASN A 64 -8.19 -37.69 17.94
N ILE A 65 -9.51 -37.86 17.92
CA ILE A 65 -10.18 -38.84 17.05
C ILE A 65 -10.02 -38.45 15.57
N ILE A 66 -10.01 -37.16 15.28
CA ILE A 66 -9.91 -36.60 13.92
C ILE A 66 -8.44 -36.41 13.54
N PHE A 67 -7.68 -35.71 14.38
CA PHE A 67 -6.32 -35.26 14.11
C PHE A 67 -5.24 -36.28 14.52
N GLY A 68 -5.54 -37.18 15.47
CA GLY A 68 -4.62 -38.25 15.87
C GLY A 68 -4.37 -39.26 14.75
N ARG A 69 -5.31 -39.42 13.79
CA ARG A 69 -5.10 -40.20 12.55
C ARG A 69 -3.98 -39.64 11.68
N PHE A 70 -3.68 -38.35 11.82
CA PHE A 70 -2.62 -37.64 11.11
C PHE A 70 -1.36 -37.47 11.97
N GLY A 71 -1.31 -38.08 13.17
CA GLY A 71 -0.18 -37.98 14.09
C GLY A 71 -0.06 -36.60 14.77
N ILE A 72 -1.14 -35.82 14.82
CA ILE A 72 -1.15 -34.47 15.41
C ILE A 72 -1.68 -34.54 16.85
N GLU A 73 -0.91 -34.02 17.80
CA GLU A 73 -1.32 -33.95 19.22
C GLU A 73 -2.51 -32.99 19.41
N THR A 74 -3.29 -33.20 20.48
CA THR A 74 -4.49 -32.38 20.76
C THR A 74 -4.14 -30.90 20.95
N SER A 75 -3.02 -30.57 21.60
CA SER A 75 -2.54 -29.18 21.74
C SER A 75 -2.28 -28.51 20.39
N ASP A 76 -1.75 -29.29 19.44
CA ASP A 76 -1.30 -28.80 18.14
C ASP A 76 -2.49 -28.65 17.19
N ALA A 77 -3.48 -29.54 17.31
CA ALA A 77 -4.76 -29.42 16.64
C ALA A 77 -5.52 -28.15 17.09
N ILE A 78 -5.53 -27.86 18.39
CA ILE A 78 -6.15 -26.63 18.92
C ILE A 78 -5.44 -25.39 18.36
N LEU A 79 -4.10 -25.38 18.37
CA LEU A 79 -3.33 -24.28 17.79
C LEU A 79 -3.61 -24.09 16.30
N LEU A 80 -3.70 -25.18 15.53
CA LEU A 80 -3.98 -25.12 14.10
C LEU A 80 -5.35 -24.51 13.81
N ILE A 81 -6.39 -24.96 14.53
CA ILE A 81 -7.75 -24.43 14.38
C ILE A 81 -7.78 -22.94 14.74
N LEU A 82 -7.21 -22.58 15.90
CA LEU A 82 -7.18 -21.20 16.36
C LEU A 82 -6.40 -20.30 15.40
N PHE A 83 -5.27 -20.77 14.88
CA PHE A 83 -4.46 -20.05 13.89
C PHE A 83 -5.28 -19.68 12.65
N TRP A 84 -6.01 -20.63 12.07
CA TRP A 84 -6.85 -20.37 10.91
C TRP A 84 -8.05 -19.47 11.22
N ILE A 85 -8.70 -19.65 12.38
CA ILE A 85 -9.79 -18.77 12.81
C ILE A 85 -9.30 -17.33 12.94
N VAL A 86 -8.17 -17.10 13.63
CA VAL A 86 -7.61 -15.75 13.81
C VAL A 86 -7.20 -15.14 12.47
N LEU A 87 -6.52 -15.88 11.58
CA LEU A 87 -6.12 -15.36 10.27
C LEU A 87 -7.31 -15.03 9.37
N LEU A 88 -8.33 -15.88 9.32
CA LEU A 88 -9.50 -15.65 8.48
C LEU A 88 -10.37 -14.51 9.01
N LEU A 89 -10.64 -14.49 10.32
CA LEU A 89 -11.46 -13.45 10.94
C LEU A 89 -10.78 -12.08 10.84
N SER A 90 -9.51 -12.01 11.24
CA SER A 90 -8.76 -10.76 11.17
C SER A 90 -8.42 -10.35 9.75
N GLY A 91 -8.16 -11.31 8.85
CA GLY A 91 -7.93 -11.01 7.45
C GLY A 91 -9.17 -10.51 6.74
N PHE A 92 -10.34 -11.01 7.10
CA PHE A 92 -11.60 -10.48 6.62
C PHE A 92 -11.84 -9.07 7.16
N ALA A 93 -11.64 -8.83 8.45
CA ALA A 93 -11.76 -7.50 9.05
C ALA A 93 -10.77 -6.47 8.45
N ILE A 94 -9.49 -6.84 8.29
CA ILE A 94 -8.49 -5.97 7.65
C ILE A 94 -8.83 -5.74 6.19
N GLY A 95 -9.28 -6.78 5.47
CA GLY A 95 -9.66 -6.72 4.06
C GLY A 95 -10.93 -5.93 3.78
N THR A 96 -11.80 -5.71 4.77
CA THR A 96 -12.96 -4.80 4.64
C THR A 96 -12.59 -3.37 5.02
N LEU A 97 -11.75 -3.18 6.04
CA LEU A 97 -11.23 -1.87 6.43
C LEU A 97 -10.30 -1.29 5.35
N TRP A 98 -9.50 -2.14 4.71
CA TRP A 98 -8.65 -1.77 3.59
C TRP A 98 -9.43 -2.01 2.31
N VAL A 99 -9.47 -1.01 1.43
CA VAL A 99 -10.19 -1.11 0.15
C VAL A 99 -9.60 -2.19 -0.81
N THR A 100 -8.61 -2.97 -0.38
CA THR A 100 -7.96 -4.03 -1.15
C THR A 100 -8.04 -5.37 -0.42
N LYS A 101 -8.42 -6.45 -1.12
CA LYS A 101 -8.46 -7.82 -0.59
C LYS A 101 -7.08 -8.51 -0.45
N MET A 102 -6.01 -7.83 -0.86
CA MET A 102 -4.65 -8.38 -0.87
C MET A 102 -4.13 -8.86 0.51
N PRO A 103 -4.42 -8.18 1.64
CA PRO A 103 -3.98 -8.66 2.95
C PRO A 103 -4.55 -10.03 3.31
N LEU A 104 -5.84 -10.27 3.04
CA LEU A 104 -6.48 -11.57 3.26
C LEU A 104 -5.79 -12.67 2.45
N ILE A 105 -5.61 -12.43 1.14
CA ILE A 105 -4.97 -13.40 0.24
C ILE A 105 -3.56 -13.71 0.72
N TYR A 106 -2.78 -12.69 1.08
CA TYR A 106 -1.44 -12.84 1.61
C TYR A 106 -1.42 -13.70 2.88
N MET A 107 -2.29 -13.43 3.87
CA MET A 107 -2.39 -14.21 5.11
C MET A 107 -2.76 -15.67 4.85
N VAL A 108 -3.72 -15.92 3.96
CA VAL A 108 -4.15 -17.27 3.61
C VAL A 108 -3.04 -18.04 2.91
N LEU A 109 -2.32 -17.41 1.97
CA LEU A 109 -1.21 -18.06 1.26
C LEU A 109 -0.05 -18.39 2.21
N VAL A 110 0.38 -17.43 3.05
CA VAL A 110 1.45 -17.66 4.03
C VAL A 110 1.02 -18.70 5.06
N GLY A 111 -0.22 -18.65 5.54
CA GLY A 111 -0.77 -19.62 6.48
C GLY A 111 -0.90 -21.03 5.89
N ALA A 112 -1.34 -21.14 4.64
CA ALA A 112 -1.42 -22.39 3.89
C ALA A 112 -0.03 -22.98 3.68
N LEU A 113 0.93 -22.18 3.24
CA LEU A 113 2.32 -22.60 3.05
C LEU A 113 2.94 -23.06 4.37
N GLY A 114 2.72 -22.34 5.47
CA GLY A 114 3.22 -22.71 6.79
C GLY A 114 2.62 -24.01 7.31
N THR A 115 1.30 -24.18 7.17
CA THR A 115 0.61 -25.42 7.54
C THR A 115 1.07 -26.60 6.68
N PHE A 116 1.22 -26.39 5.37
CA PHE A 116 1.69 -27.41 4.45
C PHE A 116 3.11 -27.86 4.79
N LEU A 117 4.02 -26.90 5.03
CA LEU A 117 5.39 -27.18 5.42
C LEU A 117 5.45 -27.99 6.73
N GLU A 118 4.64 -27.61 7.73
CA GLU A 118 4.59 -28.25 9.04
C GLU A 118 4.05 -29.69 8.96
N VAL A 119 2.90 -29.89 8.30
CA VAL A 119 2.18 -31.18 8.28
C VAL A 119 2.78 -32.17 7.29
N TYR A 120 3.15 -31.72 6.09
CA TYR A 120 3.57 -32.62 5.02
C TYR A 120 5.09 -32.74 4.88
N LEU A 121 5.84 -31.68 5.16
CA LEU A 121 7.29 -31.68 4.94
C LEU A 121 8.09 -32.00 6.21
N LEU A 122 7.64 -31.55 7.38
CA LEU A 122 8.41 -31.66 8.61
C LEU A 122 7.92 -32.76 9.55
N ALA A 123 6.60 -33.00 9.62
CA ALA A 123 6.05 -34.06 10.46
C ALA A 123 6.55 -35.48 10.07
N PRO A 124 6.62 -35.88 8.78
CA PRO A 124 7.02 -37.24 8.40
C PRO A 124 8.52 -37.53 8.54
N TYR A 125 9.36 -36.52 8.36
CA TYR A 125 10.82 -36.68 8.28
C TYR A 125 11.56 -36.41 9.59
N ASN A 126 10.84 -36.03 10.66
CA ASN A 126 11.45 -35.57 11.93
C ASN A 126 12.56 -34.53 11.73
N LEU A 127 12.53 -33.76 10.64
CA LEU A 127 13.62 -32.90 10.17
C LEU A 127 13.71 -31.58 10.95
N VAL A 128 13.39 -31.65 12.22
CA VAL A 128 13.33 -30.51 13.12
C VAL A 128 14.75 -30.27 13.62
N LEU A 129 15.32 -29.11 13.28
CA LEU A 129 16.46 -28.60 14.05
C LEU A 129 16.00 -28.57 15.51
N ASP A 130 16.78 -29.15 16.43
CA ASP A 130 16.51 -29.17 17.89
C ASP A 130 16.19 -27.78 18.50
N LEU A 131 16.34 -26.70 17.73
CA LEU A 131 16.04 -25.32 18.08
C LEU A 131 14.55 -24.92 17.95
N VAL A 132 13.68 -25.62 17.21
CA VAL A 132 12.29 -25.14 16.97
C VAL A 132 11.24 -26.27 17.13
N PRO A 133 10.32 -26.21 18.11
CA PRO A 133 9.24 -27.19 18.24
C PRO A 133 8.35 -27.27 17.00
N LYS A 134 8.06 -28.49 16.51
CA LYS A 134 7.19 -28.80 15.34
C LYS A 134 5.96 -27.88 15.19
N PRO A 135 5.12 -27.66 16.24
CA PRO A 135 3.87 -26.91 16.08
C PRO A 135 4.05 -25.39 15.88
N THR A 136 5.28 -24.88 15.96
CA THR A 136 5.56 -23.43 15.87
C THR A 136 6.09 -22.99 14.51
N VAL A 137 6.32 -23.92 13.57
CA VAL A 137 6.90 -23.60 12.25
C VAL A 137 6.00 -22.64 11.46
N LYS A 138 4.67 -22.87 11.42
CA LYS A 138 3.75 -21.93 10.77
C LYS A 138 3.77 -20.52 11.39
N LEU A 139 3.98 -20.43 12.71
CA LEU A 139 4.08 -19.15 13.43
C LEU A 139 5.38 -18.43 13.10
N LEU A 140 6.49 -19.19 13.06
CA LEU A 140 7.79 -18.69 12.64
C LEU A 140 7.73 -18.19 11.19
N LEU A 141 7.16 -18.98 10.27
CA LEU A 141 6.99 -18.57 8.88
C LEU A 141 6.12 -17.31 8.77
N LEU A 142 5.03 -17.20 9.54
CA LEU A 142 4.20 -16.00 9.57
C LEU A 142 5.00 -14.77 10.03
N SER A 143 5.81 -14.92 11.09
CA SER A 143 6.67 -13.84 11.60
C SER A 143 7.78 -13.46 10.60
N ALA A 144 8.42 -14.45 9.97
CA ALA A 144 9.46 -14.24 8.97
C ALA A 144 8.90 -13.57 7.72
N ALA A 145 7.71 -13.99 7.26
CA ALA A 145 7.01 -13.36 6.17
C ALA A 145 6.62 -11.91 6.49
N ALA A 146 6.20 -11.63 7.72
CA ALA A 146 5.90 -10.28 8.17
C ALA A 146 7.15 -9.39 8.18
N VAL A 147 8.29 -9.87 8.69
CA VAL A 147 9.57 -9.15 8.64
C VAL A 147 9.99 -8.91 7.18
N ALA A 148 9.89 -9.93 6.33
CA ALA A 148 10.17 -9.79 4.91
C ALA A 148 9.26 -8.74 4.26
N ALA A 149 7.96 -8.71 4.61
CA ALA A 149 7.03 -7.70 4.13
C ALA A 149 7.40 -6.28 4.60
N MET A 150 7.91 -6.10 5.83
CA MET A 150 8.41 -4.80 6.30
C MET A 150 9.61 -4.33 5.48
N VAL A 151 10.58 -5.22 5.24
CA VAL A 151 11.76 -4.91 4.43
C VAL A 151 11.33 -4.59 3.00
N LEU A 152 10.47 -5.42 2.41
CA LEU A 152 9.97 -5.25 1.05
C LEU A 152 9.22 -3.93 0.89
N THR A 153 8.43 -3.54 1.89
CA THR A 153 7.73 -2.24 1.92
C THR A 153 8.72 -1.08 1.88
N GLU A 154 9.81 -1.17 2.64
CA GLU A 154 10.82 -0.12 2.70
C GLU A 154 11.63 -0.03 1.39
N VAL A 155 11.98 -1.16 0.79
CA VAL A 155 12.61 -1.19 -0.54
C VAL A 155 11.65 -0.61 -1.59
N TYR A 156 10.38 -1.00 -1.55
CA TYR A 156 9.35 -0.45 -2.42
C TYR A 156 9.19 1.06 -2.24
N ARG A 157 9.16 1.57 -1.00
CA ARG A 157 9.11 3.02 -0.72
C ARG A 157 10.30 3.75 -1.32
N ARG A 158 11.53 3.26 -1.07
CA ARG A 158 12.77 3.88 -1.56
C ARG A 158 12.88 3.86 -3.08
N SER A 159 12.19 2.94 -3.74
CA SER A 159 12.17 2.86 -5.20
C SER A 159 11.41 3.99 -5.90
N HIS A 160 10.61 4.78 -5.17
CA HIS A 160 9.87 5.90 -5.73
C HIS A 160 10.69 7.18 -5.62
N THR A 161 10.81 7.92 -6.71
CA THR A 161 11.43 9.24 -6.75
C THR A 161 10.56 10.17 -7.57
N TYR A 162 10.32 11.36 -7.03
CA TYR A 162 9.52 12.41 -7.64
C TYR A 162 10.42 13.58 -7.97
N ILE A 163 10.37 14.07 -9.19
CA ILE A 163 11.24 15.12 -9.69
C ILE A 163 10.34 16.16 -10.34
N ILE A 164 10.41 17.39 -9.83
CA ILE A 164 9.64 18.52 -10.30
C ILE A 164 10.62 19.43 -11.03
N THR A 165 10.34 19.70 -12.29
CA THR A 165 11.16 20.60 -13.14
C THR A 165 10.36 21.83 -13.52
N ASN A 166 11.01 22.78 -14.19
CA ASN A 166 10.33 23.94 -14.77
C ASN A 166 9.32 23.59 -15.89
N TYR A 167 9.41 22.40 -16.51
CA TYR A 167 8.52 22.00 -17.61
C TYR A 167 7.50 20.91 -17.26
N ARG A 168 7.84 20.01 -16.33
CA ARG A 168 7.05 18.80 -16.09
C ARG A 168 7.29 18.19 -14.71
N ILE A 169 6.38 17.31 -14.32
CA ILE A 169 6.51 16.44 -13.17
C ILE A 169 6.93 15.06 -13.67
N ILE A 170 8.07 14.56 -13.17
CA ILE A 170 8.62 13.27 -13.51
C ILE A 170 8.49 12.35 -12.30
N THR A 171 7.78 11.24 -12.48
CA THR A 171 7.59 10.21 -11.46
C THR A 171 8.32 8.95 -11.88
N LYS A 172 9.25 8.50 -11.04
CA LYS A 172 10.02 7.27 -11.24
C LYS A 172 9.66 6.23 -10.21
N LYS A 173 9.52 5.00 -10.66
CA LYS A 173 9.32 3.81 -9.82
C LYS A 173 10.24 2.71 -10.32
N GLY A 174 11.06 2.14 -9.43
CA GLY A 174 12.02 1.10 -9.80
C GLY A 174 12.16 0.03 -8.73
N PHE A 175 11.13 -0.81 -8.55
CA PHE A 175 11.21 -1.95 -7.63
C PHE A 175 11.59 -3.25 -8.35
N ILE A 176 10.95 -3.55 -9.48
CA ILE A 176 11.24 -4.72 -10.34
C ILE A 176 11.39 -4.25 -11.79
N ARG A 177 10.41 -3.48 -12.28
CA ARG A 177 10.46 -2.77 -13.55
C ARG A 177 10.75 -1.30 -13.29
N LYS A 178 11.62 -0.70 -14.12
CA LYS A 178 11.81 0.75 -14.17
C LYS A 178 10.66 1.33 -14.98
N GLU A 179 9.82 2.10 -14.30
CA GLU A 179 8.75 2.88 -14.90
C GLU A 179 9.05 4.35 -14.65
N GLU A 180 9.11 5.10 -15.73
CA GLU A 180 9.26 6.55 -15.72
C GLU A 180 8.05 7.14 -16.43
N ARG A 181 7.44 8.14 -15.80
CA ARG A 181 6.33 8.86 -16.36
C ARG A 181 6.53 10.34 -16.17
N GLU A 182 6.17 11.08 -17.20
CA GLU A 182 6.31 12.52 -17.27
C GLU A 182 4.93 13.13 -17.48
N LEU A 183 4.64 14.22 -16.78
CA LEU A 183 3.38 14.96 -16.89
C LEU A 183 3.69 16.46 -17.02
N MET A 184 3.43 17.00 -18.21
CA MET A 184 3.61 18.42 -18.49
C MET A 184 2.55 19.27 -17.79
N TYR A 185 2.92 20.49 -17.40
CA TYR A 185 2.04 21.39 -16.65
C TYR A 185 0.79 21.82 -17.42
N ASP A 186 0.89 21.95 -18.75
CA ASP A 186 -0.22 22.30 -19.65
C ASP A 186 -1.33 21.25 -19.67
N LYS A 187 -1.01 19.98 -19.35
CA LYS A 187 -1.96 18.87 -19.27
C LYS A 187 -2.60 18.69 -17.90
N ILE A 188 -2.13 19.42 -16.88
CA ILE A 188 -2.66 19.33 -15.53
C ILE A 188 -3.81 20.33 -15.39
N THR A 189 -5.01 19.83 -15.15
CA THR A 189 -6.22 20.63 -14.97
C THR A 189 -6.42 21.03 -13.51
N ASP A 190 -6.16 20.11 -12.58
CA ASP A 190 -6.29 20.34 -11.14
C ASP A 190 -5.21 19.56 -10.37
N VAL A 191 -4.91 20.01 -9.14
CA VAL A 191 -3.97 19.36 -8.23
C VAL A 191 -4.66 19.09 -6.91
N TYR A 192 -5.07 17.85 -6.69
CA TYR A 192 -5.72 17.41 -5.47
C TYR A 192 -4.69 17.06 -4.39
N VAL A 193 -4.88 17.54 -3.17
CA VAL A 193 -4.01 17.23 -2.03
C VAL A 193 -4.76 16.40 -1.01
N ASN A 194 -4.27 15.20 -0.73
CA ASN A 194 -4.75 14.34 0.35
C ASN A 194 -3.75 14.34 1.51
N GLN A 195 -4.13 14.90 2.64
CA GLN A 195 -3.32 14.93 3.85
C GLN A 195 -4.16 14.47 5.05
N GLY A 196 -3.93 13.23 5.50
CA GLY A 196 -4.57 12.67 6.69
C GLY A 196 -4.05 13.29 8.00
N ILE A 197 -4.59 12.84 9.13
CA ILE A 197 -4.19 13.33 10.47
C ILE A 197 -2.69 13.17 10.71
N LEU A 198 -2.14 11.96 10.47
CA LEU A 198 -0.70 11.70 10.58
C LEU A 198 0.11 12.51 9.58
N GLY A 199 -0.44 12.71 8.38
CA GLY A 199 0.17 13.56 7.35
C GLY A 199 0.30 15.01 7.78
N ARG A 200 -0.69 15.54 8.52
CA ARG A 200 -0.63 16.89 9.11
C ARG A 200 0.39 17.00 10.23
N LEU A 201 0.48 15.97 11.08
CA LEU A 201 1.42 15.95 12.22
C LEU A 201 2.88 15.87 11.76
N PHE A 202 3.18 15.02 10.78
CA PHE A 202 4.55 14.80 10.27
C PHE A 202 4.83 15.50 8.93
N ASN A 203 3.97 16.45 8.54
CA ASN A 203 4.06 17.24 7.32
C ASN A 203 4.36 16.44 6.02
N PHE A 204 3.62 15.35 5.79
CA PHE A 204 3.64 14.62 4.53
C PHE A 204 2.23 14.47 3.97
N GLY A 205 2.09 14.34 2.65
CA GLY A 205 0.79 14.13 2.02
C GLY A 205 0.93 13.57 0.62
N THR A 206 -0.20 13.27 -0.01
CA THR A 206 -0.23 12.79 -1.39
C THR A 206 -0.80 13.86 -2.28
N LEU A 207 -0.07 14.28 -3.31
CA LEU A 207 -0.64 15.11 -4.38
C LEU A 207 -0.99 14.25 -5.59
N ILE A 208 -2.17 14.49 -6.15
CA ILE A 208 -2.68 13.81 -7.33
C ILE A 208 -2.90 14.90 -8.39
N PRO A 209 -2.00 15.03 -9.38
CA PRO A 209 -2.27 15.87 -10.54
C PRO A 209 -3.35 15.19 -11.39
N ILE A 210 -4.39 15.93 -11.72
CA ILE A 210 -5.53 15.47 -12.49
C ILE A 210 -5.43 16.07 -13.89
N SER A 211 -5.57 15.25 -14.93
CA SER A 211 -5.64 15.72 -16.32
C SER A 211 -7.06 15.62 -16.87
N ALA A 212 -7.32 16.37 -17.95
CA ALA A 212 -8.59 16.33 -18.67
C ALA A 212 -8.95 14.94 -19.24
N SER A 213 -7.99 14.03 -19.40
CA SER A 213 -8.24 12.65 -19.86
C SER A 213 -8.70 11.69 -18.76
N GLY A 214 -8.99 12.19 -17.56
CA GLY A 214 -9.34 11.37 -16.39
C GLY A 214 -8.13 10.77 -15.66
N PHE A 215 -6.92 11.22 -15.99
CA PHE A 215 -5.72 10.85 -15.24
C PHE A 215 -5.88 11.26 -13.77
N GLY A 216 -5.58 10.36 -12.84
CA GLY A 216 -5.71 10.62 -11.41
C GLY A 216 -7.08 10.34 -10.81
N LEU A 217 -8.08 9.98 -11.62
CA LEU A 217 -9.41 9.56 -11.16
C LEU A 217 -9.47 8.03 -11.08
N GLY A 218 -10.02 7.52 -9.97
CA GLY A 218 -10.32 6.09 -9.82
C GLY A 218 -11.82 5.85 -9.82
N GLU A 219 -12.24 4.75 -10.42
CA GLU A 219 -13.63 4.29 -10.42
C GLU A 219 -13.84 3.34 -9.23
N ASP A 220 -14.56 3.81 -8.20
CA ASP A 220 -14.96 2.96 -7.09
C ASP A 220 -16.20 2.14 -7.53
N SER A 221 -15.97 0.90 -7.98
CA SER A 221 -17.06 -0.01 -8.28
C SER A 221 -17.62 -0.61 -6.99
N ALA A 222 -18.83 -0.19 -6.61
CA ALA A 222 -19.63 -0.77 -5.53
C ALA A 222 -20.06 -2.24 -5.79
N GLN A 223 -19.47 -2.91 -6.79
CA GLN A 223 -19.88 -4.21 -7.34
C GLN A 223 -19.52 -5.40 -6.43
N ALA A 224 -18.57 -5.24 -5.50
CA ALA A 224 -18.04 -6.36 -4.71
C ALA A 224 -19.05 -7.00 -3.73
N PHE A 225 -20.12 -6.29 -3.35
CA PHE A 225 -21.20 -6.83 -2.51
C PHE A 225 -22.34 -7.48 -3.30
N ALA A 226 -22.45 -7.20 -4.61
CA ALA A 226 -23.49 -7.81 -5.46
C ALA A 226 -23.22 -9.30 -5.74
N ALA A 227 -21.94 -9.70 -5.81
CA ALA A 227 -21.55 -11.08 -6.13
C ALA A 227 -21.82 -12.11 -5.01
N ALA A 228 -22.09 -11.65 -3.78
CA ALA A 228 -22.44 -12.52 -2.66
C ALA A 228 -23.96 -12.74 -2.50
N ALA A 229 -24.78 -12.04 -3.30
CA ALA A 229 -26.22 -12.21 -3.28
C ALA A 229 -26.60 -13.46 -4.08
N LEU A 230 -26.86 -14.57 -3.38
CA LEU A 230 -27.49 -15.74 -3.98
C LEU A 230 -28.94 -15.39 -4.35
N PRO A 231 -29.37 -15.53 -5.61
CA PRO A 231 -30.76 -15.27 -5.98
C PRO A 231 -31.62 -16.45 -5.52
N LEU A 232 -32.03 -16.44 -4.25
CA LEU A 232 -33.09 -17.32 -3.76
C LEU A 232 -34.45 -16.67 -4.04
N LYS A 233 -35.26 -17.40 -4.81
CA LYS A 233 -36.60 -17.01 -5.28
C LYS A 233 -37.44 -16.48 -4.11
N GLY A 234 -37.62 -15.15 -4.05
CA GLY A 234 -38.56 -14.48 -3.15
C GLY A 234 -37.97 -13.84 -1.88
N ALA A 235 -36.70 -14.04 -1.55
CA ALA A 235 -36.07 -13.34 -0.42
C ALA A 235 -34.56 -13.26 -0.60
N THR A 236 -34.04 -12.06 -0.84
CA THR A 236 -32.62 -11.75 -0.68
C THR A 236 -32.29 -11.67 0.80
N VAL A 237 -31.96 -12.82 1.41
CA VAL A 237 -31.36 -12.84 2.75
C VAL A 237 -29.87 -12.58 2.58
N GLY A 238 -29.54 -11.29 2.49
CA GLY A 238 -28.19 -10.78 2.39
C GLY A 238 -28.26 -9.27 2.56
N GLY A 239 -27.90 -8.79 3.76
CA GLY A 239 -27.89 -7.36 4.07
C GLY A 239 -26.90 -6.62 3.18
N GLY A 240 -27.39 -5.90 2.19
CA GLY A 240 -26.56 -5.08 1.31
C GLY A 240 -27.41 -4.21 0.41
N PHE A 241 -27.35 -2.89 0.64
CA PHE A 241 -28.04 -1.87 -0.15
C PHE A 241 -27.57 -1.92 -1.61
N ALA A 242 -28.42 -2.45 -2.49
CA ALA A 242 -28.20 -2.47 -3.94
C ALA A 242 -28.55 -1.10 -4.54
N GLY A 243 -27.57 -0.20 -4.58
CA GLY A 243 -27.77 1.15 -5.13
C GLY A 243 -26.54 2.06 -5.02
N GLY A 244 -25.36 1.57 -5.38
CA GLY A 244 -24.15 2.38 -5.36
C GLY A 244 -23.97 3.17 -6.65
N LYS A 245 -24.21 4.49 -6.64
CA LYS A 245 -23.66 5.39 -7.67
C LYS A 245 -22.14 5.28 -7.64
N SER A 246 -21.48 5.00 -8.76
CA SER A 246 -20.03 5.10 -8.87
C SER A 246 -19.63 6.57 -8.75
N THR A 247 -19.10 6.96 -7.60
CA THR A 247 -18.53 8.31 -7.45
C THR A 247 -17.07 8.25 -7.88
N GLN A 248 -16.71 8.99 -8.92
CA GLN A 248 -15.30 9.19 -9.27
C GLN A 248 -14.63 9.94 -8.13
N ARG A 249 -13.67 9.29 -7.46
CA ARG A 249 -12.83 9.92 -6.44
C ARG A 249 -11.40 10.02 -6.98
N PRO A 250 -10.67 11.11 -6.70
CA PRO A 250 -9.27 11.20 -7.07
C PRO A 250 -8.48 10.10 -6.36
N ARG A 251 -8.05 9.11 -7.14
CA ARG A 251 -7.39 7.89 -6.66
C ARG A 251 -6.43 7.39 -7.72
N ALA A 252 -5.26 8.01 -7.73
CA ALA A 252 -4.13 7.57 -8.54
C ALA A 252 -3.38 6.40 -7.87
N ALA A 253 -2.81 5.52 -8.70
CA ALA A 253 -1.76 4.63 -8.24
C ALA A 253 -0.54 5.43 -7.72
N THR A 254 0.31 4.82 -6.90
CA THR A 254 1.48 5.47 -6.24
C THR A 254 2.45 6.14 -7.21
N TYR A 255 2.43 5.75 -8.49
CA TYR A 255 3.27 6.29 -9.57
C TYR A 255 2.52 7.30 -10.48
N PHE A 256 1.21 7.44 -10.29
CA PHE A 256 0.39 8.49 -10.90
C PHE A 256 0.09 9.63 -9.91
N SER A 257 0.66 9.54 -8.71
CA SER A 257 0.55 10.53 -7.65
C SER A 257 1.91 10.77 -7.01
N LEU A 258 2.13 11.99 -6.53
CA LEU A 258 3.24 12.33 -5.65
C LEU A 258 2.91 11.81 -4.25
N TYR A 259 3.02 10.48 -4.08
CA TYR A 259 2.56 9.79 -2.88
C TYR A 259 3.47 10.02 -1.68
N GLY A 260 2.88 10.47 -0.57
CA GLY A 260 3.59 10.67 0.68
C GLY A 260 4.72 11.69 0.60
N ILE A 261 4.65 12.68 -0.29
CA ILE A 261 5.68 13.70 -0.42
C ILE A 261 5.81 14.52 0.88
N PRO A 262 7.03 14.85 1.32
CA PRO A 262 7.25 15.82 2.38
C PRO A 262 6.81 17.21 1.93
N ASP A 263 6.23 17.97 2.86
CA ASP A 263 5.72 19.33 2.63
C ASP A 263 4.84 19.46 1.36
N PRO A 264 3.66 18.82 1.34
CA PRO A 264 2.78 18.83 0.18
C PRO A 264 2.27 20.23 -0.17
N ARG A 265 2.29 21.18 0.77
CA ARG A 265 1.84 22.56 0.55
C ARG A 265 2.82 23.33 -0.33
N ASN A 266 4.11 23.29 0.02
CA ASN A 266 5.14 23.94 -0.78
C ASN A 266 5.20 23.33 -2.20
N VAL A 267 5.12 22.00 -2.30
CA VAL A 267 5.07 21.31 -3.59
C VAL A 267 3.89 21.76 -4.45
N ARG A 268 2.70 21.91 -3.85
CA ARG A 268 1.52 22.41 -4.56
C ARG A 268 1.74 23.83 -5.10
N ILE A 269 2.37 24.71 -4.31
CA ILE A 269 2.65 26.10 -4.71
C ILE A 269 3.64 26.12 -5.88
N ILE A 270 4.71 25.32 -5.83
CA ILE A 270 5.68 25.20 -6.93
C ILE A 270 4.96 24.78 -8.22
N ILE A 271 4.17 23.70 -8.17
CA ILE A 271 3.42 23.21 -9.33
C ILE A 271 2.44 24.28 -9.85
N GLY A 272 1.72 24.95 -8.95
CA GLY A 272 0.77 26.00 -9.32
C GLY A 272 1.46 27.21 -9.99
N ASN A 273 2.62 27.63 -9.50
CA ASN A 273 3.39 28.71 -10.10
C ASN A 273 3.89 28.33 -11.49
N ARG A 274 4.41 27.10 -11.67
CA ARG A 274 4.83 26.61 -12.99
C ARG A 274 3.67 26.49 -13.97
N GLN A 275 2.49 26.07 -13.50
CA GLN A 275 1.27 26.11 -14.31
C GLN A 275 0.88 27.52 -14.75
N LEU A 276 1.04 28.53 -13.89
CA LEU A 276 0.77 29.92 -14.26
C LEU A 276 1.78 30.42 -15.30
N GLU A 277 3.08 30.16 -15.11
CA GLU A 277 4.14 30.55 -16.06
C GLU A 277 3.94 29.95 -17.46
N THR A 278 3.34 28.76 -17.54
CA THR A 278 3.09 28.07 -18.82
C THR A 278 1.87 28.61 -19.56
N LYS A 279 1.01 29.43 -18.92
CA LYS A 279 -0.18 30.00 -19.57
C LYS A 279 0.20 31.15 -20.50
N GLU A 280 -0.60 31.34 -21.55
CA GLU A 280 -0.38 32.37 -22.57
C GLU A 280 -0.38 33.79 -22.00
N ALA A 281 -1.30 34.11 -21.09
CA ALA A 281 -1.44 35.48 -20.57
C ALA A 281 -0.17 36.00 -19.85
N PRO A 282 0.47 35.23 -18.96
CA PRO A 282 1.77 35.62 -18.39
C PRO A 282 2.90 35.74 -19.41
N ILE A 283 2.91 34.90 -20.46
CA ILE A 283 3.91 34.99 -21.53
C ILE A 283 3.74 36.31 -22.30
N LEU A 284 2.50 36.66 -22.65
CA LEU A 284 2.19 37.92 -23.33
C LEU A 284 2.57 39.14 -22.48
N ARG A 285 2.26 39.14 -21.19
CA ARG A 285 2.71 40.20 -20.26
C ARG A 285 4.22 40.33 -20.20
N ARG A 286 4.95 39.21 -20.15
CA ARG A 286 6.42 39.24 -20.15
C ARG A 286 6.97 39.81 -21.46
N ILE A 287 6.34 39.50 -22.60
CA ILE A 287 6.71 40.08 -23.90
C ILE A 287 6.42 41.60 -23.91
N GLU A 288 5.24 42.01 -23.44
CA GLU A 288 4.84 43.42 -23.30
C GLU A 288 5.83 44.22 -22.44
N ASP A 289 6.17 43.72 -21.24
CA ASP A 289 7.15 44.34 -20.33
C ASP A 289 8.54 44.49 -20.98
N LEU A 290 8.95 43.51 -21.79
CA LEU A 290 10.23 43.55 -22.51
C LEU A 290 10.21 44.61 -23.62
N LEU A 291 9.11 44.68 -24.39
CA LEU A 291 8.93 45.69 -25.44
C LEU A 291 8.85 47.10 -24.85
N GLU A 292 8.20 47.29 -23.71
CA GLU A 292 8.18 48.59 -23.01
C GLU A 292 9.58 48.99 -22.52
N LYS A 293 10.33 48.05 -21.94
CA LYS A 293 11.71 48.31 -21.51
C LYS A 293 12.62 48.68 -22.67
N GLU A 294 12.48 48.02 -23.81
CA GLU A 294 13.26 48.30 -25.02
C GLU A 294 12.90 49.68 -25.59
N LYS A 295 11.60 49.98 -25.74
CA LYS A 295 11.11 51.30 -26.13
C LYS A 295 11.64 52.42 -25.22
N ASN A 296 11.60 52.23 -23.90
CA ASN A 296 12.12 53.21 -22.95
C ASN A 296 13.64 53.39 -23.04
N ARG A 297 14.37 52.33 -23.42
CA ARG A 297 15.83 52.37 -23.61
C ARG A 297 16.20 53.13 -24.88
N ASP A 298 15.42 52.98 -25.94
CA ASP A 298 15.59 53.72 -27.20
C ASP A 298 15.16 55.18 -27.07
N SER A 299 14.17 55.47 -26.22
CA SER A 299 13.73 56.85 -25.90
C SER A 299 14.76 57.63 -25.06
N ALA A 300 15.66 56.93 -24.37
CA ALA A 300 16.67 57.50 -23.48
C ALA A 300 18.06 57.62 -24.14
N ARG A 301 18.19 57.24 -25.41
CA ARG A 301 19.37 57.43 -26.26
C ARG A 301 19.15 58.60 -27.21
#